data_AF-A0A938KIF8-F1
#
_entry.id   AF-A0A938KIF8-F1
#
_cell.length_a   1.000
_cell.length_b   1.000
_cell.length_c   1.000
_cell.angle_alpha   90.00
_cell.angle_beta   90.00
_cell.angle_gamma   90.00
#
_symmetry.space_group_name_H-M   'P 1'
#
loop_
_entity.id
_entity.type
_entity.pdbx_description
1 polymer ?
#
loop_
_entity_poly.entity_id
_entity_poly.type
_entity_poly.pdbx_seq_one_letter_code
_entity_poly.pdbx_strand_id
1 'polypeptide(L)' 'MPSEIDNAGNLPPPPVPSVFLSYAAEDREAARRLRDTLAAAGLDVWYDESALSGGEA' A
#
# COMPACT_ATOMS: atom_id res chain seq x y z
N MET A 1 -37.64 1.14 24.00
CA MET A 1 -36.73 0.54 22.99
C MET A 1 -35.72 1.60 22.58
N PRO A 2 -34.44 1.50 22.98
CA PRO A 2 -33.35 2.20 22.31
C PRO A 2 -32.18 1.24 22.02
N SER A 3 -31.99 0.87 20.76
CA SER A 3 -30.87 0.00 20.32
C SER A 3 -30.47 0.38 18.90
N GLU A 4 -29.80 1.52 18.73
CA GLU A 4 -29.28 1.95 17.42
C GLU A 4 -27.93 2.70 17.53
N ILE A 5 -27.15 2.43 18.58
CA ILE A 5 -25.84 3.07 18.83
C ILE A 5 -24.73 2.01 18.81
N ASP A 6 -24.63 1.21 17.74
CA ASP A 6 -23.56 0.18 17.63
C ASP A 6 -22.87 0.14 16.26
N ASN A 7 -23.21 1.03 15.31
CA ASN A 7 -22.63 0.99 13.96
C ASN A 7 -21.48 1.97 13.69
N ALA A 8 -21.14 2.85 14.64
CA ALA A 8 -20.02 3.79 14.47
C ALA A 8 -18.63 3.12 14.58
N GLY A 9 -18.57 1.87 15.07
CA GLY A 9 -17.32 1.11 15.22
C GLY A 9 -16.87 0.32 13.99
N ASN A 10 -17.65 0.32 12.89
CA ASN A 10 -17.37 -0.49 11.69
C ASN A 10 -16.96 0.34 10.47
N LEU A 11 -16.42 1.56 10.67
CA LEU A 11 -15.85 2.27 9.53
C LEU A 11 -14.62 1.49 9.03
N PRO A 12 -14.54 1.14 7.73
CA PRO A 12 -13.34 0.53 7.19
C PRO A 12 -12.16 1.46 7.46
N PRO A 13 -10.96 0.91 7.75
CA PRO A 13 -9.78 1.74 7.94
C PRO A 13 -9.59 2.68 6.74
N PRO A 14 -9.09 3.90 6.98
CA PRO A 14 -8.83 4.84 5.89
C PRO A 14 -7.93 4.15 4.85
N PRO A 15 -8.19 4.35 3.54
CA PRO A 15 -7.43 3.71 2.49
C PRO A 15 -5.95 4.10 2.63
N VAL A 16 -5.08 3.10 2.74
CA VAL A 16 -3.64 3.33 2.77
C VAL A 16 -3.21 3.93 1.43
N PRO A 17 -2.41 5.00 1.42
CA PRO A 17 -1.93 5.57 0.17
C PRO A 17 -1.02 4.57 -0.54
N SER A 18 -1.35 4.24 -1.78
CA SER A 18 -0.55 3.37 -2.64
C SER A 18 0.38 4.19 -3.52
N VAL A 19 1.67 3.85 -3.56
CA VAL A 19 2.71 4.55 -4.32
C VAL A 19 3.31 3.61 -5.35
N PHE A 20 3.30 4.00 -6.61
CA PHE A 20 3.98 3.30 -7.68
C PHE A 20 5.37 3.90 -7.91
N LEU A 21 6.42 3.07 -7.86
CA LEU A 21 7.79 3.50 -8.04
C LEU A 21 8.35 3.02 -9.38
N SER A 22 8.42 3.94 -10.35
CA SER A 22 9.19 3.76 -11.58
C SER A 22 10.65 4.10 -11.32
N TYR A 23 11.56 3.16 -11.59
CA TYR A 23 13.00 3.36 -11.44
C TYR A 23 13.73 2.78 -12.64
N ALA A 24 14.90 3.34 -12.96
CA ALA A 24 15.79 2.72 -13.93
C ALA A 24 16.48 1.51 -13.30
N ALA A 25 16.80 0.49 -14.10
CA ALA A 25 17.44 -0.74 -13.64
C ALA A 25 18.73 -0.53 -12.80
N GLU A 26 19.46 0.56 -13.06
CA GLU A 26 20.66 0.97 -12.32
C GLU A 26 20.35 1.54 -10.93
N ASP A 27 19.16 2.09 -10.70
CA ASP A 27 18.74 2.72 -9.43
C ASP A 27 17.99 1.76 -8.49
N ARG A 28 18.10 0.44 -8.71
CA ARG A 28 17.44 -0.59 -7.88
C ARG A 28 17.70 -0.43 -6.39
N GLU A 29 18.94 -0.14 -6.02
CA GLU A 29 19.30 0.04 -4.61
C GLU A 29 18.63 1.27 -3.98
N ALA A 30 18.56 2.38 -4.72
CA ALA A 30 17.86 3.58 -4.28
C ALA A 30 16.35 3.33 -4.18
N ALA A 31 15.77 2.63 -5.16
CA ALA A 31 14.35 2.27 -5.17
C ALA A 31 13.98 1.36 -3.98
N ARG A 32 14.83 0.38 -3.65
CA ARG A 32 14.65 -0.47 -2.47
C ARG A 32 14.69 0.31 -1.16
N ARG A 33 15.63 1.26 -1.01
CA ARG A 33 15.71 2.12 0.19
C ARG A 33 14.46 3.01 0.32
N LEU A 34 13.99 3.56 -0.80
CA LEU A 34 12.79 4.38 -0.81
C LEU A 34 11.56 3.57 -0.44
N ARG A 35 11.40 2.36 -1.01
CA ARG A 35 10.35 1.42 -0.63
C ARG A 35 10.36 1.09 0.86
N ASP A 36 11.52 0.77 1.42
CA ASP A 36 11.66 0.45 2.85
C ASP A 36 11.22 1.63 3.74
N THR A 37 11.64 2.85 3.38
CA THR A 37 11.27 4.07 4.10
C THR A 37 9.77 4.36 4.01
N LEU A 38 9.17 4.20 2.83
CA LEU A 38 7.74 4.41 2.60
C LEU A 38 6.90 3.33 3.29
N ALA A 39 7.33 2.07 3.26
CA ALA A 39 6.69 0.97 3.96
C ALA A 39 6.74 1.17 5.50
N ALA A 40 7.87 1.63 6.03
CA ALA A 40 7.99 2.02 7.44
C ALA A 40 7.07 3.19 7.81
N ALA A 41 6.71 4.05 6.85
CA ALA A 41 5.73 5.12 7.02
C ALA A 41 4.27 4.64 6.88
N GLY A 42 4.03 3.34 6.64
CA GLY A 42 2.69 2.76 6.47
C GLY A 42 2.09 2.96 5.08
N LEU A 43 2.92 3.23 4.08
CA LEU A 43 2.51 3.36 2.68
C LEU A 43 2.70 2.03 1.95
N ASP A 44 1.76 1.71 1.08
CA ASP A 44 1.84 0.52 0.26
C ASP A 44 2.60 0.87 -1.04
N VAL A 45 3.76 0.24 -1.27
CA VAL A 45 4.66 0.59 -2.38
C VAL A 45 4.84 -0.58 -3.33
N TRP A 46 4.50 -0.33 -4.60
CA TRP A 46 4.49 -1.31 -5.68
C TRP A 46 5.53 -0.90 -6.74
N TYR A 47 6.28 -1.85 -7.28
CA TYR A 47 7.31 -1.61 -8.29
C TYR A 47 7.43 -2.80 -9.25
N ASP A 48 7.88 -2.54 -10.48
CA ASP A 48 7.88 -3.46 -11.63
C ASP A 48 8.76 -4.73 -11.47
N GLU A 49 9.42 -4.94 -10.33
CA GLU A 49 10.24 -6.13 -10.10
C GLU A 49 9.40 -7.38 -9.81
N SER A 50 8.17 -7.19 -9.32
CA SER A 50 7.16 -8.23 -9.39
C SER A 50 6.53 -8.16 -10.77
N ALA A 51 7.09 -8.90 -11.71
CA ALA A 51 6.30 -9.49 -12.78
C ALA A 51 4.95 -9.89 -12.19
N LEU A 52 3.87 -9.32 -12.74
CA LEU A 52 2.48 -9.63 -12.43
C LEU A 52 2.36 -10.97 -11.66
N SER A 53 2.20 -10.94 -10.33
CA SER A 53 1.38 -11.97 -9.72
C SER A 53 0.00 -11.70 -10.32
N GLY A 54 -0.28 -12.43 -11.40
CA GLY A 54 -1.41 -12.20 -12.30
C GLY A 54 -2.66 -11.93 -11.50
N GLY A 55 -3.40 -10.90 -11.92
CA GLY A 55 -4.70 -10.62 -11.35
C GLY A 55 -5.53 -11.90 -11.31
N GLU A 56 -5.90 -12.32 -10.11
CA GLU A 56 -7.04 -13.20 -9.94
C GLU A 56 -8.28 -12.31 -10.10
N ALA A 57 -8.99 -12.57 -11.19
CA ALA A 57 -10.28 -11.98 -11.53
C ALA A 57 -11.40 -12.56 -10.66
#